data_AF-A0A6J4NU08-F1
#
_entry.id   AF-A0A6J4NU08-F1
#
_cell.length_a   1.000
_cell.length_b   1.000
_cell.length_c   1.000
_cell.angle_alpha   90.00
_cell.angle_beta   90.00
_cell.angle_gamma   90.00
#
_symmetry.space_group_name_H-M   'P 1'
#
loop_
_entity.id
_entity.type
_entity.pdbx_description
1 polymer ?
#
loop_
_entity_poly.entity_id
_entity_poly.type
_entity_poly.pdbx_seq_one_letter_code
_entity_poly.pdbx_strand_id
1 'polypeptide(L)'
;MKRALTVMAAGTTAALVLGVAPAHAEGVTFDDPQGDASGRGGDIVRTTVRNLDRAVVVKVQLAGAVRSDVIVSVDPRGASGVRLISDYRGDRPTRSFVLPGAFSDRRPGRSDADCGGLRVRWNDDRDTVVMRLPSRCLQGGDYGAIRLAVLTENGTGDADSAPAPERGDIGSSAWVSRG
;
A
#
# COMPACT_ATOMS: atom_id res chain seq x y z
N MET A 1 -15.73 6.24 -79.18
CA MET A 1 -15.63 5.08 -78.29
C MET A 1 -15.66 5.57 -76.85
N LYS A 2 -16.72 5.24 -76.10
CA LYS A 2 -16.99 5.75 -74.74
C LYS A 2 -16.32 4.84 -73.71
N ARG A 3 -15.44 5.35 -72.84
CA ARG A 3 -14.93 4.62 -71.67
C ARG A 3 -15.65 5.13 -70.43
N ALA A 4 -16.47 4.27 -69.82
CA ALA A 4 -17.11 4.49 -68.55
C ALA A 4 -16.11 4.14 -67.43
N LEU A 5 -15.88 5.09 -66.52
CA LEU A 5 -15.08 4.86 -65.31
C LEU A 5 -16.04 4.49 -64.17
N THR A 6 -15.99 3.22 -63.76
CA THR A 6 -16.66 2.71 -62.57
C THR A 6 -15.77 3.00 -61.36
N VAL A 7 -16.16 3.97 -60.52
CA VAL A 7 -15.49 4.28 -59.26
C VAL A 7 -16.02 3.34 -58.18
N MET A 8 -15.22 2.35 -57.78
CA MET A 8 -15.49 1.53 -56.59
C MET A 8 -15.07 2.30 -55.34
N ALA A 9 -16.05 2.72 -54.56
CA ALA A 9 -15.85 3.21 -53.19
C ALA A 9 -15.59 2.00 -52.28
N ALA A 10 -14.33 1.78 -51.90
CA ALA A 10 -13.96 0.82 -50.87
C ALA A 10 -14.06 1.50 -49.50
N GLY A 11 -15.14 1.20 -48.76
CA GLY A 11 -15.32 1.63 -47.37
C GLY A 11 -14.44 0.82 -46.44
N THR A 12 -13.40 1.44 -45.89
CA THR A 12 -12.54 0.83 -44.88
C THR A 12 -13.17 1.00 -43.50
N THR A 13 -13.95 0.01 -43.07
CA THR A 13 -14.50 -0.04 -41.70
C THR A 13 -13.37 -0.41 -40.74
N ALA A 14 -12.66 0.59 -40.23
CA ALA A 14 -11.67 0.39 -39.17
C ALA A 14 -12.39 0.06 -37.86
N ALA A 15 -12.50 -1.22 -37.53
CA ALA A 15 -12.96 -1.68 -36.23
C ALA A 15 -11.93 -1.27 -35.16
N LEU A 16 -12.21 -0.17 -34.45
CA LEU A 16 -11.52 0.16 -33.21
C LEU A 16 -11.83 -0.94 -32.18
N VAL A 17 -10.93 -1.91 -32.07
CA VAL A 17 -10.87 -2.79 -30.91
C VAL A 17 -10.37 -1.92 -29.76
N LEU A 18 -11.30 -1.33 -29.02
CA LEU A 18 -11.04 -0.74 -27.70
C LEU A 18 -10.59 -1.89 -26.80
N GLY A 19 -9.29 -2.16 -26.79
CA GLY A 19 -8.65 -3.09 -25.87
C GLY A 19 -8.86 -2.58 -24.46
N VAL A 20 -9.88 -3.12 -23.79
CA VAL A 20 -10.09 -2.94 -22.36
C VAL A 20 -8.94 -3.68 -21.69
N ALA A 21 -7.82 -3.00 -21.48
CA ALA A 21 -6.74 -3.54 -20.67
C ALA A 21 -7.36 -3.87 -19.30
N PRO A 22 -7.23 -5.12 -18.81
CA PRO A 22 -7.72 -5.43 -17.48
C PRO A 22 -7.06 -4.45 -16.52
N ALA A 23 -7.84 -3.90 -15.58
CA ALA A 23 -7.32 -3.06 -14.53
C ALA A 23 -6.26 -3.89 -13.79
N HIS A 24 -5.00 -3.63 -14.12
CA HIS A 24 -3.89 -4.35 -13.55
C HIS A 24 -3.67 -3.71 -12.19
N ALA A 25 -3.89 -4.50 -11.13
CA ALA A 25 -3.44 -4.19 -9.78
C ALA A 25 -2.06 -3.55 -9.78
N GLU A 26 -2.00 -2.23 -9.59
CA GLU A 26 -0.74 -1.52 -9.52
C GLU A 26 -0.07 -1.87 -8.19
N GLY A 27 1.24 -2.06 -8.25
CA GLY A 27 2.04 -2.33 -7.07
C GLY A 27 3.35 -1.61 -7.15
N VAL A 28 3.86 -1.22 -5.98
CA VAL A 28 5.17 -0.61 -5.83
C VAL A 28 5.96 -1.39 -4.80
N THR A 29 7.26 -1.50 -5.04
CA THR A 29 8.22 -2.00 -4.07
C THR A 29 9.23 -0.90 -3.80
N PHE A 30 9.56 -0.70 -2.53
CA PHE A 30 10.67 0.14 -2.12
C PHE A 30 11.54 -0.65 -1.14
N ASP A 31 12.85 -0.54 -1.37
CA ASP A 31 13.89 -1.13 -0.54
C ASP A 31 14.36 -0.11 0.48
N ASP A 32 14.84 -0.62 1.60
CA ASP A 32 15.32 0.18 2.72
C ASP A 32 16.67 -0.40 3.18
N PRO A 33 17.68 0.43 3.49
CA PRO A 33 19.03 -0.06 3.78
C PRO A 33 19.09 -0.85 5.09
N GLN A 34 19.35 -2.15 5.02
CA GLN A 34 19.54 -2.97 6.21
C GLN A 34 20.58 -2.38 7.18
N GLY A 35 20.25 -2.37 8.48
CA GLY A 35 21.11 -1.99 9.58
C GLY A 35 21.04 -0.52 10.00
N ASP A 36 20.05 0.24 9.51
CA ASP A 36 19.79 1.63 9.90
C ASP A 36 18.75 1.78 11.03
N ALA A 37 18.05 0.70 11.38
CA ALA A 37 17.15 0.66 12.52
C ALA A 37 17.83 1.00 13.85
N SER A 38 17.11 1.77 14.67
CA SER A 38 17.55 2.17 16.01
C SER A 38 17.03 1.25 17.12
N GLY A 39 17.89 0.97 18.09
CA GLY A 39 17.54 0.16 19.27
C GLY A 39 17.30 -1.32 18.92
N ARG A 40 16.22 -1.90 19.45
CA ARG A 40 15.88 -3.34 19.27
C ARG A 40 14.61 -3.56 18.43
N GLY A 41 14.15 -2.54 17.70
CA GLY A 41 12.97 -2.68 16.86
C GLY A 41 13.26 -3.43 15.56
N GLY A 42 12.21 -3.69 14.79
CA GLY A 42 12.34 -4.36 13.50
C GLY A 42 13.00 -3.45 12.47
N ASP A 43 14.04 -3.95 11.82
CA ASP A 43 14.74 -3.30 10.70
C ASP A 43 14.02 -3.67 9.41
N ILE A 44 13.39 -2.69 8.76
CA ILE A 44 12.66 -2.83 7.50
C ILE A 44 13.70 -2.94 6.38
N VAL A 45 13.57 -3.94 5.53
CA VAL A 45 14.47 -4.12 4.36
C VAL A 45 13.73 -3.88 3.06
N ARG A 46 12.44 -4.19 3.04
CA ARG A 46 11.61 -4.06 1.85
C ARG A 46 10.15 -3.96 2.20
N THR A 47 9.47 -3.04 1.54
CA THR A 47 8.01 -2.99 1.53
C THR A 47 7.49 -3.17 0.12
N THR A 48 6.48 -4.02 -0.04
CA THR A 48 5.74 -4.19 -1.30
C THR A 48 4.27 -3.91 -1.05
N VAL A 49 3.69 -3.05 -1.88
CA VAL A 49 2.29 -2.68 -1.83
C VAL A 49 1.62 -3.17 -3.11
N ARG A 50 0.41 -3.71 -2.99
CA ARG A 50 -0.49 -3.97 -4.11
C ARG A 50 -1.84 -3.34 -3.82
N ASN A 51 -2.24 -2.41 -4.68
CA ASN A 51 -3.52 -1.70 -4.58
C ASN A 51 -4.54 -2.39 -5.50
N LEU A 52 -5.18 -3.44 -4.99
CA LEU A 52 -6.15 -4.25 -5.73
C LEU A 52 -7.53 -3.62 -5.65
N ASP A 53 -8.40 -3.95 -6.61
CA ASP A 53 -9.82 -3.56 -6.61
C ASP A 53 -10.48 -3.68 -5.22
N ARG A 54 -10.35 -4.83 -4.56
CA ARG A 54 -11.04 -5.14 -3.30
C ARG A 54 -10.20 -5.03 -2.04
N ALA A 55 -8.89 -4.85 -2.15
CA ALA A 55 -8.03 -4.75 -0.98
C ALA A 55 -6.69 -4.05 -1.27
N VAL A 56 -6.20 -3.35 -0.26
CA VAL A 56 -4.79 -2.96 -0.17
C VAL A 56 -4.04 -4.09 0.53
N VAL A 57 -3.00 -4.60 -0.11
CA VAL A 57 -2.11 -5.63 0.46
C VAL A 57 -0.73 -5.03 0.61
N VAL A 58 -0.21 -5.04 1.84
CA VAL A 58 1.12 -4.55 2.17
C VAL A 58 1.91 -5.71 2.74
N LYS A 59 3.06 -6.00 2.13
CA LYS A 59 4.04 -6.95 2.65
C LYS A 59 5.25 -6.15 3.11
N VAL A 60 5.58 -6.27 4.38
CA VAL A 60 6.81 -5.73 4.96
C VAL A 60 7.74 -6.90 5.24
N GLN A 61 8.97 -6.78 4.77
CA GLN A 61 10.07 -7.69 5.07
C GLN A 61 11.03 -6.99 6.01
N LEU A 62 11.38 -7.69 7.08
CA LEU A 62 12.34 -7.24 8.08
C LEU A 62 13.67 -7.98 7.90
N ALA A 63 14.76 -7.42 8.42
CA ALA A 63 16.05 -8.10 8.49
C ALA A 63 16.05 -9.27 9.51
N GLY A 64 15.07 -9.27 10.42
CA GLY A 64 14.80 -10.31 11.40
C GLY A 64 13.49 -10.03 12.14
N ALA A 65 12.66 -11.05 12.35
CA ALA A 65 11.44 -10.95 13.13
C ALA A 65 11.79 -10.79 14.62
N VAL A 66 11.74 -9.55 15.11
CA VAL A 66 11.90 -9.21 16.52
C VAL A 66 10.59 -8.72 17.10
N ARG A 67 10.54 -8.58 18.43
CA ARG A 67 9.39 -7.98 19.09
C ARG A 67 9.29 -6.51 18.69
N SER A 68 8.30 -6.18 17.88
CA SER A 68 8.08 -4.82 17.39
C SER A 68 6.64 -4.61 17.00
N ASP A 69 6.21 -3.35 17.06
CA ASP A 69 4.95 -2.95 16.44
C ASP A 69 5.26 -2.55 15.00
N VAL A 70 4.55 -3.13 14.02
CA VAL A 70 4.62 -2.68 12.62
C VAL A 70 3.41 -1.82 12.34
N ILE A 71 3.66 -0.61 11.89
CA ILE A 71 2.64 0.40 11.61
C ILE A 71 2.72 0.75 10.13
N VAL A 72 1.64 0.50 9.40
CA VAL A 72 1.51 0.88 8.00
C VAL A 72 0.51 2.02 7.89
N SER A 73 0.99 3.23 7.60
CA SER A 73 0.17 4.38 7.27
C SER A 73 -0.27 4.28 5.81
N VAL A 74 -1.58 4.34 5.56
CA VAL A 74 -2.20 4.31 4.22
C VAL A 74 -2.95 5.61 4.01
N ASP A 75 -2.47 6.41 3.06
CA ASP A 75 -3.02 7.73 2.71
C ASP A 75 -3.77 7.63 1.35
N PRO A 76 -5.11 7.65 1.35
CA PRO A 76 -5.92 7.71 0.14
C PRO A 76 -5.91 9.11 -0.47
N ARG A 77 -5.84 9.19 -1.80
CA ARG A 77 -5.80 10.48 -2.49
C ARG A 77 -7.06 11.31 -2.20
N GLY A 78 -6.86 12.50 -1.62
CA GLY A 78 -7.92 13.49 -1.40
C GLY A 78 -8.78 13.24 -0.15
N ALA A 79 -8.39 12.31 0.73
CA ALA A 79 -9.11 11.98 1.94
C ALA A 79 -8.17 11.71 3.12
N SER A 80 -8.71 11.65 4.35
CA SER A 80 -7.93 11.19 5.51
C SER A 80 -7.65 9.70 5.44
N GLY A 81 -6.46 9.32 5.88
CA GLY A 81 -6.00 7.94 5.83
C GLY A 81 -6.26 7.14 7.10
N VAL A 82 -5.58 6.00 7.17
CA VAL A 82 -5.63 5.07 8.30
C VAL A 82 -4.22 4.55 8.61
N ARG A 83 -4.03 4.06 9.84
CA ARG A 83 -2.86 3.29 10.23
C ARG A 83 -3.25 1.86 10.55
N LEU A 84 -2.55 0.91 9.93
CA LEU A 84 -2.68 -0.51 10.22
C LEU A 84 -1.60 -0.88 11.21
N ILE A 85 -1.98 -1.36 12.38
CA ILE A 85 -1.04 -1.66 13.46
C ILE A 85 -1.05 -3.16 13.69
N SER A 86 0.14 -3.74 13.80
CA SER A 86 0.33 -5.09 14.29
C SER A 86 1.41 -5.13 15.35
N ASP A 87 1.00 -5.43 16.57
CA ASP A 87 1.88 -5.71 17.70
C ASP A 87 2.30 -7.19 17.64
N TYR A 88 3.58 -7.43 17.34
CA TYR A 88 4.19 -8.76 17.29
C TYR A 88 5.16 -8.95 18.46
N ARG A 89 4.93 -10.00 19.26
CA ARG A 89 5.77 -10.37 20.41
C ARG A 89 6.47 -11.73 20.27
N GLY A 90 6.13 -12.51 19.24
CA GLY A 90 6.67 -13.86 18.99
C GLY A 90 6.22 -14.96 19.95
N ASP A 91 6.07 -14.66 21.25
CA ASP A 91 5.66 -15.61 22.30
C ASP A 91 4.21 -15.47 22.75
N ARG A 92 3.49 -14.48 22.19
CA ARG A 92 2.11 -14.14 22.56
C ARG A 92 1.25 -13.93 21.32
N PRO A 93 -0.07 -14.05 21.44
CA PRO A 93 -0.98 -13.71 20.35
C PRO A 93 -0.70 -12.31 19.80
N THR A 94 -0.50 -12.21 18.50
CA THR A 94 -0.40 -10.94 17.78
C THR A 94 -1.70 -10.15 17.94
N ARG A 95 -1.59 -8.86 18.27
CA ARG A 95 -2.73 -7.94 18.28
C ARG A 95 -2.65 -7.04 17.06
N SER A 96 -3.74 -6.93 16.29
CA SER A 96 -3.78 -6.05 15.13
C SER A 96 -5.08 -5.27 15.08
N PHE A 97 -5.00 -4.01 14.67
CA PHE A 97 -6.14 -3.10 14.61
C PHE A 97 -5.88 -1.94 13.64
N VAL A 98 -6.94 -1.20 13.32
CA VAL A 98 -6.88 -0.02 12.46
C VAL A 98 -7.10 1.21 13.33
N LEU A 99 -6.28 2.25 13.14
CA LEU A 99 -6.49 3.57 13.73
C LEU A 99 -6.83 4.60 12.66
N PRO A 100 -7.65 5.61 13.00
CA PRO A 100 -7.88 6.75 12.12
C PRO A 100 -6.59 7.56 11.93
N GLY A 101 -6.46 8.13 10.74
CA GLY A 101 -5.41 9.06 10.38
C GLY A 101 -4.16 8.37 9.81
N ALA A 102 -3.65 8.91 8.71
CA ALA A 102 -2.32 8.64 8.17
C ALA A 102 -1.28 9.61 8.77
N PHE A 103 0.00 9.27 8.70
CA PHE A 103 1.09 10.15 9.16
C PHE A 103 1.13 11.51 8.43
N SER A 104 0.63 11.55 7.19
CA SER A 104 0.56 12.73 6.34
C SER A 104 -0.68 13.61 6.58
N ASP A 105 -1.61 13.18 7.43
CA ASP A 105 -2.85 13.92 7.66
C ASP A 105 -2.58 15.20 8.45
N ARG A 106 -2.83 16.36 7.82
CA ARG A 106 -2.59 17.69 8.42
C ARG A 106 -3.59 18.06 9.52
N ARG A 107 -4.70 17.33 9.61
CA ARG A 107 -5.74 17.49 10.64
C ARG A 107 -6.27 16.10 10.96
N PRO A 108 -6.55 15.79 12.24
CA PRO A 108 -7.27 14.58 12.58
C PRO A 108 -8.66 14.66 11.94
N GLY A 109 -8.82 14.06 10.76
CA GLY A 109 -10.12 13.85 10.17
C GLY A 109 -10.92 12.91 11.07
N ARG A 110 -12.25 13.08 11.11
CA ARG A 110 -13.13 12.00 11.55
C ARG A 110 -13.02 10.89 10.52
N SER A 111 -12.05 10.00 10.69
CA SER A 111 -12.10 8.69 10.06
C SER A 111 -12.99 7.84 10.95
N ASP A 112 -14.10 7.35 10.40
CA ASP A 112 -14.89 6.27 11.00
C ASP A 112 -14.06 4.98 10.93
N ALA A 113 -12.97 4.92 11.71
CA ALA A 113 -11.96 3.85 11.69
C ALA A 113 -12.47 2.51 12.23
N ASP A 114 -13.79 2.33 12.30
CA ASP A 114 -14.40 1.03 12.52
C ASP A 114 -14.34 0.20 11.22
N CYS A 115 -13.11 0.04 10.71
CA CYS A 115 -12.82 -0.80 9.56
C CYS A 115 -12.64 -2.25 10.04
N GLY A 116 -13.73 -3.01 9.99
CA GLY A 116 -13.68 -4.45 10.16
C GLY A 116 -13.00 -5.15 8.97
N GLY A 117 -12.16 -6.15 9.27
CA GLY A 117 -11.63 -7.08 8.26
C GLY A 117 -10.16 -6.89 7.89
N LEU A 118 -9.40 -6.09 8.64
CA LEU A 118 -7.94 -6.16 8.62
C LEU A 118 -7.51 -7.61 8.89
N ARG A 119 -6.68 -8.16 8.00
CA ARG A 119 -6.04 -9.47 8.19
C ARG A 119 -4.54 -9.28 8.22
N VAL A 120 -3.90 -9.80 9.26
CA VAL A 120 -2.45 -9.76 9.40
C VAL A 120 -1.94 -11.19 9.48
N ARG A 121 -0.87 -11.47 8.75
CA ARG A 121 -0.16 -12.75 8.80
C ARG A 121 1.33 -12.49 8.95
N TRP A 122 1.87 -12.94 10.07
CA TRP A 122 3.31 -13.05 10.29
C TRP A 122 3.83 -14.38 9.74
N ASN A 123 5.06 -14.36 9.26
CA ASN A 123 5.84 -15.52 8.86
C ASN A 123 7.26 -15.33 9.36
N ASP A 124 7.51 -15.94 10.52
CA ASP A 124 8.76 -15.81 11.28
C ASP A 124 9.93 -16.42 10.51
N ASP A 125 9.73 -17.54 9.79
CA ASP A 125 10.77 -18.18 8.98
C ASP A 125 11.26 -17.31 7.80
N ARG A 126 10.51 -16.26 7.46
CA ARG A 126 10.80 -15.36 6.35
C ARG A 126 10.90 -13.91 6.78
N ASP A 127 10.85 -13.62 8.07
CA ASP A 127 10.88 -12.26 8.63
C ASP A 127 9.89 -11.32 7.94
N THR A 128 8.66 -11.78 7.69
CA THR A 128 7.67 -11.02 6.92
C THR A 128 6.34 -10.89 7.61
N VAL A 129 5.74 -9.71 7.48
CA VAL A 129 4.34 -9.46 7.83
C VAL A 129 3.57 -9.05 6.59
N VAL A 130 2.41 -9.67 6.39
CA VAL A 130 1.45 -9.31 5.33
C VAL A 130 0.19 -8.77 5.97
N MET A 131 -0.12 -7.51 5.68
CA MET A 131 -1.34 -6.83 6.09
C MET A 131 -2.27 -6.68 4.89
N ARG A 132 -3.53 -7.06 5.07
CA ARG A 132 -4.58 -6.91 4.06
C ARG A 132 -5.74 -6.09 4.61
N LEU A 133 -5.95 -4.92 4.03
CA LEU A 133 -7.06 -4.02 4.34
C LEU A 133 -8.11 -4.08 3.23
N PRO A 134 -9.39 -4.33 3.54
CA PRO A 134 -10.46 -4.20 2.55
C PRO A 134 -10.54 -2.78 1.97
N SER A 135 -10.64 -2.63 0.65
CA SER A 135 -10.71 -1.31 -0.02
C SER A 135 -11.86 -0.45 0.49
N ARG A 136 -12.98 -1.06 0.88
CA ARG A 136 -14.14 -0.36 1.45
C ARG A 136 -13.84 0.48 2.70
N CYS A 137 -12.73 0.21 3.37
CA CYS A 137 -12.29 0.97 4.53
C CYS A 137 -11.64 2.31 4.19
N LEU A 138 -11.38 2.56 2.91
CA LEU A 138 -10.85 3.81 2.40
C LEU A 138 -11.95 4.42 1.52
N GLN A 139 -12.68 5.42 2.02
CA GLN A 139 -13.73 6.13 1.24
C GLN A 139 -14.75 5.18 0.57
N GLY A 140 -15.20 4.13 1.26
CA GLY A 140 -16.13 3.14 0.70
C GLY A 140 -15.57 2.32 -0.47
N GLY A 141 -14.28 2.45 -0.77
CA GLY A 141 -13.58 1.87 -1.92
C GLY A 141 -13.23 2.90 -3.00
N ASP A 142 -13.75 4.12 -2.94
CA ASP A 142 -13.57 5.14 -3.98
C ASP A 142 -12.48 6.16 -3.63
N TYR A 143 -11.23 5.69 -3.60
CA TYR A 143 -10.06 6.53 -3.26
C TYR A 143 -9.11 6.78 -4.43
N GLY A 144 -9.30 6.13 -5.57
CA GLY A 144 -8.50 6.27 -6.80
C GLY A 144 -7.04 5.79 -6.70
N ALA A 145 -6.27 6.28 -5.74
CA ALA A 145 -4.87 5.92 -5.50
C ALA A 145 -4.52 6.03 -4.01
N ILE A 146 -3.46 5.34 -3.60
CA ILE A 146 -2.91 5.42 -2.23
C ILE A 146 -1.42 5.75 -2.26
N ARG A 147 -0.91 6.32 -1.18
CA ARG A 147 0.53 6.29 -0.85
C ARG A 147 0.69 5.78 0.57
N LEU A 148 1.87 5.24 0.87
CA LEU A 148 2.11 4.58 2.14
C LEU A 148 3.42 4.98 2.77
N ALA A 149 3.46 4.80 4.08
CA ALA A 149 4.66 4.80 4.88
C ALA A 149 4.57 3.64 5.88
N VAL A 150 5.70 3.02 6.17
CA VAL A 150 5.83 1.94 7.14
C VAL A 150 6.76 2.40 8.23
N LEU A 151 6.46 2.02 9.46
CA LEU A 151 7.24 2.34 10.64
C LEU A 151 7.27 1.11 11.54
N THR A 152 8.40 0.88 12.20
CA THR A 152 8.49 -0.08 13.31
C THR A 152 8.75 0.67 14.61
N GLU A 153 8.19 0.18 15.71
CA GLU A 153 8.46 0.73 17.05
C GLU A 153 9.14 -0.30 17.95
N ASN A 154 9.96 0.18 18.89
CA ASN A 154 10.65 -0.62 19.90
C ASN A 154 10.07 -0.46 21.33
N GLY A 155 8.87 0.13 21.44
CA GLY A 155 8.17 0.39 22.71
C GLY A 155 8.62 1.67 23.43
N THR A 156 9.74 2.28 23.03
CA THR A 156 10.18 3.60 23.52
C THR A 156 10.11 4.70 22.45
N GLY A 157 9.87 4.31 21.20
CA GLY A 157 9.72 5.21 20.07
C GLY A 157 9.87 4.46 18.75
N ASP A 158 9.99 5.23 17.69
CA ASP A 158 10.23 4.75 16.34
C ASP A 158 11.62 4.09 16.28
N ALA A 159 11.66 2.88 15.79
CA ALA A 159 12.90 2.14 15.56
C ALA A 159 13.39 2.38 14.14
N ASP A 160 12.49 2.29 13.17
CA ASP A 160 12.80 2.38 11.75
C ASP A 160 11.59 2.83 10.91
N SER A 161 11.83 3.32 9.68
CA SER A 161 10.77 3.76 8.78
C SER A 161 11.12 3.64 7.30
N ALA A 162 10.17 3.18 6.49
CA ALA A 162 10.32 3.05 5.05
C ALA A 162 9.12 3.65 4.29
N PRO A 163 9.32 4.40 3.19
CA PRO A 163 10.62 4.85 2.71
C PRO A 163 11.18 5.97 3.59
N ALA A 164 12.47 5.93 3.90
CA ALA A 164 13.16 7.02 4.58
C ALA A 164 13.55 8.14 3.58
N PRO A 165 13.19 9.41 3.82
CA PRO A 165 13.78 10.56 3.16
C PRO A 165 15.16 10.84 3.77
N GLU A 166 16.03 11.55 3.03
CA GLU A 166 17.40 11.88 3.45
C GLU A 166 17.54 12.61 4.81
N ARG A 167 16.44 13.10 5.40
CA ARG A 167 16.43 13.91 6.63
C ARG A 167 15.85 13.18 7.86
N GLY A 168 15.57 11.89 7.78
CA GLY A 168 15.07 11.10 8.93
C GLY A 168 13.63 11.38 9.35
N ASP A 169 12.87 12.16 8.56
CA ASP A 169 11.42 12.29 8.70
C ASP A 169 10.72 11.01 8.19
N ILE A 170 9.46 10.74 8.55
CA ILE A 170 8.73 9.63 7.91
C ILE A 170 8.40 10.02 6.45
N GLY A 171 8.95 9.28 5.50
CA GLY A 171 8.72 9.51 4.07
C GLY A 171 7.36 8.99 3.59
N SER A 172 7.13 9.02 2.29
CA SER A 172 5.95 8.40 1.68
C SER A 172 6.31 7.83 0.32
N SER A 173 5.68 6.71 -0.03
CA SER A 173 5.79 6.14 -1.37
C SER A 173 5.26 7.10 -2.44
N ALA A 174 5.59 6.83 -3.70
CA ALA A 174 4.81 7.34 -4.82
C ALA A 174 3.33 6.91 -4.70
N TRP A 175 2.46 7.62 -5.42
CA TRP A 175 1.06 7.21 -5.53
C TRP A 175 0.95 5.90 -6.32
N VAL A 176 0.17 4.96 -5.79
CA VAL A 176 -0.15 3.66 -6.38
C VAL A 176 -1.61 3.67 -6.77
N SER A 177 -1.91 3.63 -8.07
CA SER A 177 -3.29 3.65 -8.54
C SER A 177 -4.01 2.38 -8.14
N ARG A 178 -5.33 2.47 -7.97
CA ARG A 178 -6.17 1.30 -7.76
C ARG A 178 -6.30 0.55 -9.09
N GLY A 179 -6.02 -0.75 -9.06
CA GLY A 179 -6.34 -1.65 -10.17
C GLY A 179 -7.60 -2.47 -9.94
#